data_AF-A0A432SU99-F1
#
_entry.id   AF-A0A432SU99-F1
#
_cell.length_a   1.000
_cell.length_b   1.000
_cell.length_c   1.000
_cell.angle_alpha   90.00
_cell.angle_beta   90.00
_cell.angle_gamma   90.00
#
_symmetry.space_group_name_H-M   'P 1'
#
loop_
_entity.id
_entity.type
_entity.pdbx_description
1 polymer ?
#
loop_
_entity_poly.entity_id
_entity_poly.type
_entity_poly.pdbx_seq_one_letter_code
_entity_poly.pdbx_strand_id
1 'polypeptide(L)'
;MKKIMNISSLSVIASAIALSLIFTGCGDTDPENEGNHKPDVNIVQNNKTINVGTKVDLTSTAFDIDGDTLTYEWKFVSKPAGSSATLTTTTTKKASFTADKAGEYIIQFVAKDVVDAVGKDTVTITAIEAGTISNTCINYTKISGTYSTDKTLDGCFKVVSNITVSNNALLTIKPGSTLMFTKGTDLEVATQGALKAVGTATAPILFTAEQKTVGYWEGINFYYSNNVKNELAHIVVEYGGNGSGWHGSIHADSSESSPTRLKIRDSVIRHSFSHGFHFDEYTILDEFKRVTSTKNKLTAGSLSANALSAIDTASNFTGNLGGDYVTLNGGYVTTDSTWNKLSVPVLVKNDIDISYNSDTFLTINPGAQFVFEAGIDLEIGKKGALKAVGTAKEPIIFTAKQETKGYWEGINFYYSNNVKNELEYINVNYAGNGSGWNGAVHIDSSESSPSRVSIKNSTFSNSYKYGIWLDRYSITNSDIASSNTFSNNTSGSIGTN
;
A
#
# COMPACT_ATOMS: atom_id res chain seq x y z
N MET A 1 -6.20 56.20 33.23
CA MET A 1 -7.15 55.38 34.02
C MET A 1 -8.01 54.58 33.06
N LYS A 2 -8.17 53.28 33.33
CA LYS A 2 -9.21 52.31 32.85
C LYS A 2 -9.42 52.22 31.30
N LYS A 3 -8.92 51.18 30.61
CA LYS A 3 -9.37 49.74 30.55
C LYS A 3 -10.83 49.67 30.04
N ILE A 4 -11.12 49.10 28.86
CA ILE A 4 -11.62 47.72 28.59
C ILE A 4 -12.01 47.73 27.08
N MET A 5 -11.44 46.86 26.21
CA MET A 5 -12.00 45.56 25.70
C MET A 5 -13.34 45.71 24.94
N ASN A 6 -13.76 44.94 23.94
CA ASN A 6 -13.20 44.05 22.91
C ASN A 6 -14.43 43.55 22.12
N ILE A 7 -14.27 43.24 20.82
CA ILE A 7 -14.88 42.12 20.07
C ILE A 7 -16.44 41.93 20.00
N SER A 8 -16.91 42.03 18.74
CA SER A 8 -17.89 41.20 17.97
C SER A 8 -19.19 40.65 18.57
N SER A 9 -20.27 40.71 17.77
CA SER A 9 -21.26 39.62 17.54
C SER A 9 -22.29 40.08 16.48
N LEU A 10 -22.38 39.43 15.30
CA LEU A 10 -23.29 38.33 14.91
C LEU A 10 -24.78 38.69 14.68
N SER A 11 -25.18 38.61 13.39
CA SER A 11 -26.40 38.03 12.78
C SER A 11 -27.83 38.39 13.25
N VAL A 12 -28.72 38.78 12.31
CA VAL A 12 -29.86 37.99 11.76
C VAL A 12 -30.83 38.90 10.95
N ILE A 13 -31.42 38.30 9.92
CA ILE A 13 -32.29 38.73 8.81
C ILE A 13 -33.69 39.26 9.23
N ALA A 14 -34.29 40.18 8.46
CA ALA A 14 -35.74 40.17 8.13
C ALA A 14 -36.10 41.10 6.95
N SER A 15 -36.93 40.58 6.04
CA SER A 15 -37.45 41.17 4.80
C SER A 15 -38.45 42.33 4.99
N ALA A 16 -38.54 43.23 3.99
CA ALA A 16 -39.77 43.95 3.68
C ALA A 16 -39.87 44.24 2.17
N ILE A 17 -41.01 43.85 1.60
CA ILE A 17 -41.45 44.00 0.20
C ILE A 17 -41.98 45.43 0.01
N ALA A 18 -41.62 46.09 -1.09
CA ALA A 18 -42.34 47.26 -1.59
C ALA A 18 -42.57 47.11 -3.10
N LEU A 19 -43.87 47.12 -3.43
CA LEU A 19 -44.49 47.03 -4.74
C LEU A 19 -44.48 48.41 -5.41
N SER A 20 -44.04 48.52 -6.66
CA SER A 20 -44.40 49.66 -7.52
C SER A 20 -44.52 49.24 -8.98
N LEU A 21 -45.76 49.19 -9.44
CA LEU A 21 -46.18 49.09 -10.85
C LEU A 21 -46.11 50.46 -11.52
N ILE A 22 -45.49 50.54 -12.70
CA ILE A 22 -45.85 51.50 -13.76
C ILE A 22 -45.84 50.76 -15.10
N PHE A 23 -47.02 50.56 -15.68
CA PHE A 23 -47.27 50.32 -17.11
C PHE A 23 -47.28 51.70 -17.81
N THR A 24 -46.92 51.93 -19.09
CA THR A 24 -47.13 51.18 -20.33
C THR A 24 -46.15 51.68 -21.41
N GLY A 25 -45.65 50.77 -22.25
CA GLY A 25 -45.24 51.02 -23.62
C GLY A 25 -45.66 49.82 -24.47
N CYS A 26 -46.76 49.95 -25.20
CA CYS A 26 -47.35 48.88 -26.00
C CYS A 26 -46.56 48.70 -27.30
N GLY A 27 -46.03 47.49 -27.50
CA GLY A 27 -45.38 47.03 -28.72
C GLY A 27 -45.45 45.51 -28.76
N ASP A 28 -46.38 45.01 -29.57
CA ASP A 28 -46.59 43.65 -30.07
C ASP A 28 -46.43 42.45 -29.14
N THR A 29 -47.53 41.71 -29.02
CA THR A 29 -47.64 40.39 -28.40
C THR A 29 -47.03 39.31 -29.28
N ASP A 30 -45.91 38.75 -28.85
CA ASP A 30 -45.65 37.31 -28.99
C ASP A 30 -45.17 36.75 -27.64
N PRO A 31 -46.02 36.06 -26.86
CA PRO A 31 -45.60 35.40 -25.63
C PRO A 31 -45.02 33.99 -25.84
N GLU A 32 -44.79 33.52 -27.08
CA GLU A 32 -44.34 32.14 -27.34
C GLU A 32 -43.23 32.03 -28.39
N ASN A 33 -42.07 32.67 -28.14
CA ASN A 33 -40.83 32.25 -28.82
C ASN A 33 -39.53 32.57 -28.05
N GLU A 34 -39.48 32.23 -26.76
CA GLU A 34 -38.20 31.95 -26.11
C GLU A 34 -37.83 30.52 -26.52
N GLY A 35 -37.18 30.35 -27.67
CA GLY A 35 -36.79 29.02 -28.17
C GLY A 35 -35.96 28.25 -27.14
N ASN A 36 -35.98 26.91 -27.21
CA ASN A 36 -35.31 26.05 -26.24
C ASN A 36 -33.84 26.44 -25.97
N HIS A 37 -33.49 26.56 -24.69
CA HIS A 37 -32.18 26.89 -24.21
C HIS A 37 -31.39 25.63 -23.87
N LYS A 38 -30.12 25.60 -24.25
CA LYS A 38 -29.24 24.51 -23.84
C LYS A 38 -29.02 24.55 -22.30
N PRO A 39 -28.82 23.39 -21.66
CA PRO A 39 -28.46 23.33 -20.26
C PRO A 39 -27.16 24.08 -19.95
N ASP A 40 -27.12 24.82 -18.83
CA ASP A 40 -25.89 25.35 -18.25
C ASP A 40 -25.24 24.30 -17.35
N VAL A 41 -23.98 23.99 -17.63
CA VAL A 41 -23.25 22.91 -16.95
C VAL A 41 -21.87 23.37 -16.51
N ASN A 42 -21.45 22.88 -15.34
CA ASN A 42 -20.12 23.15 -14.80
C ASN A 42 -19.62 21.97 -13.99
N ILE A 43 -18.40 21.53 -14.26
CA ILE A 43 -17.68 20.52 -13.49
C ILE A 43 -16.97 21.22 -12.34
N VAL A 44 -17.27 20.80 -11.13
CA VAL A 44 -16.62 21.28 -9.92
C VAL A 44 -15.54 20.28 -9.53
N GLN A 45 -14.27 20.69 -9.75
CA GLN A 45 -13.11 19.92 -9.32
C GLN A 45 -11.95 20.81 -8.84
N ASN A 46 -11.61 20.67 -7.56
CA ASN A 46 -10.64 21.53 -6.88
C ASN A 46 -9.19 21.11 -7.12
N ASN A 47 -8.91 19.79 -7.16
CA ASN A 47 -7.57 19.26 -7.39
C ASN A 47 -7.42 18.79 -8.83
N LYS A 48 -6.72 19.60 -9.63
CA LYS A 48 -6.40 19.30 -11.04
C LYS A 48 -5.03 18.66 -11.24
N THR A 49 -4.21 18.59 -10.19
CA THR A 49 -2.96 17.82 -10.18
C THR A 49 -2.99 16.81 -9.06
N ILE A 50 -2.79 15.54 -9.38
CA ILE A 50 -2.91 14.40 -8.46
C ILE A 50 -1.77 13.40 -8.69
N ASN A 51 -1.50 12.52 -7.74
CA ASN A 51 -0.54 11.43 -7.94
C ASN A 51 -1.20 10.27 -8.70
N VAL A 52 -0.43 9.56 -9.53
CA VAL A 52 -0.86 8.25 -10.08
C VAL A 52 -1.33 7.33 -8.95
N GLY A 53 -2.41 6.59 -9.19
CA GLY A 53 -3.11 5.74 -8.22
C GLY A 53 -4.17 6.47 -7.38
N THR A 54 -4.25 7.80 -7.46
CA THR A 54 -5.25 8.56 -6.69
C THR A 54 -6.63 8.41 -7.32
N LYS A 55 -7.63 8.10 -6.49
CA LYS A 55 -9.04 8.20 -6.86
C LYS A 55 -9.44 9.67 -6.95
N VAL A 56 -10.03 10.04 -8.09
CA VAL A 56 -10.54 11.37 -8.37
C VAL A 56 -12.07 11.31 -8.35
N ASP A 57 -12.68 11.97 -7.38
CA ASP A 57 -14.13 12.19 -7.35
C ASP A 57 -14.48 13.45 -8.15
N LEU A 58 -15.47 13.35 -9.02
CA LEU A 58 -15.94 14.42 -9.90
C LEU A 58 -17.39 14.77 -9.55
N THR A 59 -17.71 16.05 -9.53
CA THR A 59 -19.07 16.55 -9.33
C THR A 59 -19.41 17.58 -10.39
N SER A 60 -20.68 17.67 -10.77
CA SER A 60 -21.16 18.67 -11.72
C SER A 60 -22.44 19.36 -11.25
N THR A 61 -22.61 20.61 -11.70
CA THR A 61 -23.89 21.30 -11.71
C THR A 61 -24.46 21.27 -13.13
N ALA A 62 -25.79 21.17 -13.21
CA ALA A 62 -26.54 21.23 -14.45
C ALA A 62 -27.89 21.88 -14.13
N PHE A 63 -28.23 22.93 -14.87
CA PHE A 63 -29.45 23.70 -14.74
C PHE A 63 -30.00 24.04 -16.12
N ASP A 64 -31.31 24.00 -16.24
CA ASP A 64 -32.04 24.36 -17.45
C ASP A 64 -33.01 25.50 -17.12
N ILE A 65 -32.95 26.59 -17.89
CA ILE A 65 -33.76 27.79 -17.61
C ILE A 65 -35.22 27.58 -18.02
N ASP A 66 -35.49 26.68 -18.97
CA ASP A 66 -36.84 26.32 -19.42
C ASP A 66 -37.49 25.31 -18.45
N GLY A 67 -36.70 24.78 -17.51
CA GLY A 67 -37.15 23.83 -16.49
C GLY A 67 -37.20 22.39 -16.98
N ASP A 68 -36.57 22.11 -18.12
CA ASP A 68 -36.59 20.79 -18.73
C ASP A 68 -35.85 19.73 -17.91
N THR A 69 -36.31 18.49 -18.04
CA THR A 69 -35.65 17.34 -17.40
C THR A 69 -34.36 17.02 -18.12
N LEU A 70 -33.27 16.90 -17.36
CA LEU A 70 -31.94 16.67 -17.92
C LEU A 70 -31.47 15.22 -17.78
N THR A 71 -30.89 14.69 -18.85
CA THR A 71 -30.11 13.45 -18.85
C THR A 71 -28.62 13.76 -18.86
N TYR A 72 -27.81 12.88 -18.27
CA TYR A 72 -26.38 13.14 -18.03
C TYR A 72 -25.48 12.09 -18.67
N GLU A 73 -24.30 12.51 -19.10
CA GLU A 73 -23.26 11.63 -19.61
C GLU A 73 -21.86 12.13 -19.18
N TRP A 74 -21.05 11.25 -18.60
CA TRP A 74 -19.63 11.45 -18.41
C TRP A 74 -18.83 10.58 -19.38
N LYS A 75 -17.75 11.13 -19.95
CA LYS A 75 -16.80 10.37 -20.74
C LYS A 75 -15.38 10.91 -20.63
N PHE A 76 -14.40 10.03 -20.86
CA PHE A 76 -13.05 10.47 -21.19
C PHE A 76 -13.03 10.98 -22.63
N VAL A 77 -12.62 12.24 -22.82
CA VAL A 77 -12.25 12.78 -24.13
C VAL A 77 -10.89 12.23 -24.53
N SER A 78 -9.96 12.19 -23.58
CA SER A 78 -8.65 11.55 -23.73
C SER A 78 -8.12 11.08 -22.38
N LYS A 79 -7.18 10.14 -22.42
CA LYS A 79 -6.43 9.63 -21.27
C LYS A 79 -5.00 9.29 -21.71
N PRO A 80 -4.04 9.16 -20.77
CA PRO A 80 -2.66 8.82 -21.12
C PRO A 80 -2.56 7.50 -21.87
N ALA A 81 -1.58 7.37 -22.77
CA ALA A 81 -1.35 6.15 -23.53
C ALA A 81 -1.15 4.95 -22.60
N GLY A 82 -1.85 3.84 -22.88
CA GLY A 82 -1.82 2.64 -22.05
C GLY A 82 -2.57 2.73 -20.71
N SER A 83 -3.33 3.81 -20.47
CA SER A 83 -4.25 3.92 -19.34
C SER A 83 -5.48 3.01 -19.53
N SER A 84 -5.79 2.22 -18.52
CA SER A 84 -6.99 1.38 -18.38
C SER A 84 -8.12 2.05 -17.59
N ALA A 85 -7.94 3.29 -17.14
CA ALA A 85 -8.90 4.00 -16.30
C ALA A 85 -10.32 4.03 -16.91
N THR A 86 -11.31 3.81 -16.04
CA THR A 86 -12.75 3.84 -16.31
C THR A 86 -13.48 4.71 -15.28
N LEU A 87 -14.62 5.28 -15.68
CA LEU A 87 -15.51 6.00 -14.77
C LEU A 87 -16.44 5.02 -14.04
N THR A 88 -16.66 5.23 -12.74
CA THR A 88 -17.52 4.37 -11.91
C THR A 88 -19.00 4.48 -12.26
N THR A 89 -19.44 5.67 -12.65
CA THR A 89 -20.81 6.01 -13.04
C THR A 89 -20.74 7.05 -14.15
N THR A 90 -21.64 6.98 -15.12
CA THR A 90 -21.64 7.90 -16.27
C THR A 90 -22.92 8.72 -16.40
N THR A 91 -24.00 8.39 -15.68
CA THR A 91 -25.34 8.97 -15.90
C THR A 91 -25.87 9.79 -14.73
N THR A 92 -25.01 10.18 -13.78
CA THR A 92 -25.41 11.00 -12.61
C THR A 92 -24.57 12.28 -12.55
N LYS A 93 -24.95 13.25 -11.70
CA LYS A 93 -24.12 14.46 -11.44
C LYS A 93 -22.80 14.17 -10.70
N LYS A 94 -22.54 12.91 -10.37
CA LYS A 94 -21.28 12.44 -9.74
C LYS A 94 -20.67 11.30 -10.55
N ALA A 95 -19.34 11.33 -10.65
CA ALA A 95 -18.55 10.25 -11.22
C ALA A 95 -17.24 10.14 -10.45
N SER A 96 -16.52 9.04 -10.62
CA SER A 96 -15.15 8.95 -10.14
C SER A 96 -14.32 8.05 -11.03
N PHE A 97 -13.01 8.22 -11.02
CA PHE A 97 -12.05 7.34 -11.68
C PHE A 97 -10.76 7.26 -10.85
N THR A 98 -9.91 6.29 -11.15
CA THR A 98 -8.55 6.22 -10.60
C THR A 98 -7.56 6.50 -11.72
N ALA A 99 -6.67 7.48 -11.51
CA ALA A 99 -5.66 7.82 -12.50
C ALA A 99 -4.51 6.79 -12.47
N ASP A 100 -4.52 5.81 -13.37
CA ASP A 100 -3.63 4.65 -13.34
C ASP A 100 -2.27 4.85 -14.06
N LYS A 101 -2.14 5.92 -14.84
CA LYS A 101 -0.92 6.36 -15.53
C LYS A 101 -0.66 7.86 -15.34
N ALA A 102 0.60 8.25 -15.37
CA ALA A 102 0.98 9.66 -15.40
C ALA A 102 0.60 10.30 -16.74
N GLY A 103 0.22 11.57 -16.71
CA GLY A 103 -0.25 12.33 -17.87
C GLY A 103 -1.62 12.95 -17.62
N GLU A 104 -2.19 13.52 -18.69
CA GLU A 104 -3.47 14.23 -18.62
C GLU A 104 -4.66 13.32 -18.89
N TYR A 105 -5.69 13.45 -18.07
CA TYR A 105 -7.02 12.91 -18.26
C TYR A 105 -7.94 14.06 -18.57
N ILE A 106 -8.55 14.08 -19.76
CA ILE A 106 -9.53 15.09 -20.14
C ILE A 106 -10.90 14.44 -20.03
N ILE A 107 -11.72 14.91 -19.10
CA ILE A 107 -13.05 14.38 -18.82
C ILE A 107 -14.09 15.39 -19.26
N GLN A 108 -15.14 14.93 -19.95
CA GLN A 108 -16.29 15.72 -20.34
C GLN A 108 -17.53 15.29 -19.57
N PHE A 109 -18.28 16.28 -19.11
CA PHE A 109 -19.65 16.13 -18.64
C PHE A 109 -20.61 16.74 -19.66
N VAL A 110 -21.70 16.05 -19.94
CA VAL A 110 -22.75 16.48 -20.86
C VAL A 110 -24.08 16.40 -20.14
N ALA A 111 -24.90 17.45 -20.25
CA ALA A 111 -26.32 17.40 -19.92
C ALA A 111 -27.13 17.65 -21.20
N LYS A 112 -28.16 16.84 -21.42
CA LYS A 112 -29.11 17.00 -22.54
C LYS A 112 -30.51 17.18 -21.99
N ASP A 113 -31.23 18.15 -22.51
CA ASP A 113 -32.67 18.30 -22.25
C ASP A 113 -33.50 17.27 -23.07
N VAL A 114 -34.82 17.36 -22.94
CA VAL A 114 -35.78 16.45 -23.59
C VAL A 114 -35.99 16.76 -25.08
N VAL A 115 -35.47 17.88 -25.58
CA VAL A 115 -35.53 18.29 -26.99
C VAL A 115 -34.15 18.28 -27.66
N ASP A 116 -33.21 17.54 -27.06
CA ASP A 116 -31.85 17.28 -27.53
C ASP A 116 -30.89 18.49 -27.60
N ALA A 117 -31.17 19.62 -26.92
CA ALA A 117 -30.14 20.64 -26.73
C ALA A 117 -29.14 20.23 -25.64
N VAL A 118 -27.88 20.65 -25.82
CA VAL A 118 -26.74 20.02 -25.14
C VAL A 118 -25.83 21.05 -24.46
N GLY A 119 -25.77 20.97 -23.14
CA GLY A 119 -24.74 21.61 -22.31
C GLY A 119 -23.53 20.69 -22.16
N LYS A 120 -22.31 21.24 -22.29
CA LYS A 120 -21.06 20.47 -22.10
C LYS A 120 -20.05 21.28 -21.31
N ASP A 121 -19.33 20.61 -20.43
CA ASP A 121 -18.13 21.15 -19.78
C ASP A 121 -17.01 20.10 -19.74
N THR A 122 -15.77 20.54 -19.65
CA THR A 122 -14.58 19.70 -19.66
C THR A 122 -13.59 20.08 -18.56
N VAL A 123 -13.03 19.08 -17.89
CA VAL A 123 -11.96 19.27 -16.92
C VAL A 123 -10.72 18.45 -17.31
N THR A 124 -9.55 19.06 -17.18
CA THR A 124 -8.26 18.37 -17.29
C THR A 124 -7.73 18.05 -15.89
N ILE A 125 -7.40 16.78 -15.67
CA ILE A 125 -6.72 16.29 -14.47
C ILE A 125 -5.35 15.76 -14.87
N THR A 126 -4.30 16.37 -14.35
CA THR A 126 -2.92 15.97 -14.57
C THR A 126 -2.48 15.01 -13.47
N ALA A 127 -2.25 13.75 -13.82
CA ALA A 127 -1.63 12.79 -12.92
C ALA A 127 -0.10 12.89 -13.04
N ILE A 128 0.57 13.20 -11.94
CA ILE A 128 2.03 13.17 -11.84
C ILE A 128 2.48 11.89 -11.13
N GLU A 129 3.68 11.44 -11.43
CA GLU A 129 4.26 10.34 -10.66
C GLU A 129 4.47 10.79 -9.21
N ALA A 130 4.16 9.90 -8.27
CA ALA A 130 4.47 10.15 -6.87
C ALA A 130 5.96 10.52 -6.72
N GLY A 131 6.25 11.58 -5.98
CA GLY A 131 7.63 12.05 -5.78
C GLY A 131 8.25 12.68 -7.03
N THR A 132 7.46 13.31 -7.90
CA THR A 132 8.02 14.12 -9.00
C THR A 132 8.81 15.30 -8.41
N ILE A 133 10.12 15.34 -8.69
CA ILE A 133 11.02 16.41 -8.26
C ILE A 133 11.27 17.33 -9.46
N SER A 134 10.92 18.61 -9.35
CA SER A 134 11.16 19.61 -10.41
C SER A 134 12.54 20.28 -10.30
N ASN A 135 13.24 20.11 -9.17
CA ASN A 135 14.52 20.76 -8.94
C ASN A 135 15.63 20.06 -9.73
N THR A 136 16.36 20.81 -10.55
CA THR A 136 17.47 20.27 -11.36
C THR A 136 18.78 20.65 -10.70
N CYS A 137 19.55 19.64 -10.27
CA CYS A 137 20.77 19.85 -9.50
C CYS A 137 21.98 20.14 -10.41
N ILE A 138 22.08 21.39 -10.89
CA ILE A 138 23.11 21.81 -11.85
C ILE A 138 24.41 22.25 -11.14
N ASN A 139 24.27 23.04 -10.07
CA ASN A 139 25.39 23.45 -9.23
C ASN A 139 25.41 22.58 -7.97
N TYR A 140 26.49 21.82 -7.78
CA TYR A 140 26.59 20.88 -6.67
C TYR A 140 27.95 20.95 -5.97
N THR A 141 27.94 20.56 -4.70
CA THR A 141 29.16 20.34 -3.91
C THR A 141 29.52 18.86 -3.94
N LYS A 142 30.79 18.53 -4.23
CA LYS A 142 31.27 17.14 -4.13
C LYS A 142 31.47 16.77 -2.66
N ILE A 143 30.95 15.61 -2.25
CA ILE A 143 31.07 15.09 -0.90
C ILE A 143 31.43 13.60 -0.91
N SER A 144 32.07 13.15 0.18
CA SER A 144 32.48 11.76 0.42
C SER A 144 33.03 11.62 1.84
N GLY A 145 33.29 10.39 2.26
CA GLY A 145 34.06 10.05 3.45
C GLY A 145 33.22 9.87 4.71
N THR A 146 33.90 9.69 5.84
CA THR A 146 33.26 9.41 7.13
C THR A 146 32.84 10.70 7.85
N TYR A 147 31.61 10.73 8.33
CA TYR A 147 31.09 11.75 9.23
C TYR A 147 31.03 11.18 10.65
N SER A 148 32.04 11.52 11.46
CA SER A 148 32.18 11.09 12.86
C SER A 148 31.71 12.12 13.88
N THR A 149 31.17 13.25 13.40
CA THR A 149 30.49 14.30 14.16
C THR A 149 29.26 14.75 13.39
N ASP A 150 28.29 15.35 14.09
CA ASP A 150 27.07 15.86 13.47
C ASP A 150 27.35 16.73 12.25
N LYS A 151 26.59 16.50 11.18
CA LYS A 151 26.72 17.22 9.91
C LYS A 151 25.36 17.53 9.32
N THR A 152 25.21 18.72 8.78
CA THR A 152 24.00 19.14 8.06
C THR A 152 24.32 19.37 6.59
N LEU A 153 23.53 18.77 5.71
CA LEU A 153 23.56 18.99 4.27
C LEU A 153 22.31 19.78 3.85
N ASP A 154 22.53 20.84 3.07
CA ASP A 154 21.49 21.76 2.60
C ASP A 154 21.81 22.13 1.14
N GLY A 155 20.97 21.69 0.22
CA GLY A 155 21.11 21.96 -1.21
C GLY A 155 21.60 20.75 -2.01
N CYS A 156 22.51 21.01 -2.95
CA CYS A 156 22.84 20.10 -4.04
C CYS A 156 24.22 19.47 -3.88
N PHE A 157 24.28 18.14 -3.91
CA PHE A 157 25.50 17.37 -3.65
C PHE A 157 25.73 16.28 -4.69
N LYS A 158 27.00 16.07 -5.02
CA LYS A 158 27.48 14.90 -5.77
C LYS A 158 28.32 14.02 -4.86
N VAL A 159 27.87 12.80 -4.62
CA VAL A 159 28.57 11.81 -3.78
C VAL A 159 29.58 11.08 -4.66
N VAL A 160 30.85 11.44 -4.52
CA VAL A 160 31.94 10.97 -5.39
C VAL A 160 32.68 9.73 -4.85
N SER A 161 32.40 9.39 -3.60
CA SER A 161 32.83 8.16 -2.92
C SER A 161 31.91 7.97 -1.71
N ASN A 162 31.89 6.77 -1.15
CA ASN A 162 31.04 6.33 -0.04
C ASN A 162 30.96 7.36 1.09
N ILE A 163 29.76 7.51 1.66
CA ILE A 163 29.54 8.28 2.88
C ILE A 163 29.24 7.31 4.01
N THR A 164 29.98 7.40 5.11
CA THR A 164 29.72 6.61 6.32
C THR A 164 29.39 7.55 7.47
N VAL A 165 28.24 7.38 8.12
CA VAL A 165 27.87 8.10 9.35
C VAL A 165 28.12 7.18 10.53
N SER A 166 29.01 7.57 11.45
CA SER A 166 29.45 6.69 12.54
C SER A 166 29.75 7.49 13.82
N ASN A 167 30.23 6.82 14.88
CA ASN A 167 30.67 7.46 16.12
C ASN A 167 29.59 8.37 16.77
N ASN A 168 28.35 7.88 16.84
CA ASN A 168 27.18 8.62 17.35
C ASN A 168 26.83 9.91 16.58
N ALA A 169 27.42 10.15 15.41
CA ALA A 169 27.12 11.32 14.59
C ALA A 169 25.71 11.25 14.01
N LEU A 170 25.06 12.42 13.92
CA LEU A 170 23.83 12.61 13.17
C LEU A 170 24.12 13.34 11.85
N LEU A 171 23.83 12.67 10.73
CA LEU A 171 23.71 13.33 9.44
C LEU A 171 22.28 13.84 9.26
N THR A 172 22.11 15.17 9.18
CA THR A 172 20.83 15.82 8.87
C THR A 172 20.84 16.30 7.42
N ILE A 173 19.78 15.99 6.68
CA ILE A 173 19.59 16.48 5.30
C ILE A 173 18.33 17.35 5.28
N LYS A 174 18.46 18.60 4.85
CA LYS A 174 17.36 19.57 4.86
C LYS A 174 16.38 19.37 3.70
N PRO A 175 15.10 19.77 3.85
CA PRO A 175 14.10 19.75 2.77
C PRO A 175 14.60 20.35 1.47
N GLY A 176 14.22 19.75 0.33
CA GLY A 176 14.60 20.18 -1.01
C GLY A 176 16.03 19.83 -1.43
N SER A 177 16.83 19.23 -0.55
CA SER A 177 18.20 18.81 -0.88
C SER A 177 18.21 17.65 -1.89
N THR A 178 19.25 17.58 -2.70
CA THR A 178 19.47 16.51 -3.68
C THR A 178 20.88 15.94 -3.53
N LEU A 179 20.99 14.61 -3.39
CA LEU A 179 22.23 13.87 -3.37
C LEU A 179 22.30 12.98 -4.61
N MET A 180 23.29 13.22 -5.47
CA MET A 180 23.54 12.46 -6.70
C MET A 180 24.74 11.53 -6.50
N PHE A 181 24.49 10.22 -6.48
CA PHE A 181 25.51 9.20 -6.23
C PHE A 181 26.22 8.78 -7.51
N THR A 182 27.54 8.73 -7.45
CA THR A 182 28.38 8.15 -8.51
C THR A 182 28.32 6.63 -8.48
N LYS A 183 28.82 5.97 -9.53
CA LYS A 183 28.64 4.53 -9.74
C LYS A 183 29.20 3.74 -8.54
N GLY A 184 28.38 2.86 -7.98
CA GLY A 184 28.77 1.96 -6.88
C GLY A 184 29.04 2.66 -5.54
N THR A 185 28.65 3.93 -5.38
CA THR A 185 28.74 4.61 -4.08
C THR A 185 27.50 4.37 -3.23
N ASP A 186 27.65 4.59 -1.92
CA ASP A 186 26.59 4.39 -0.95
C ASP A 186 26.48 5.55 0.06
N LEU A 187 25.40 5.47 0.84
CA LEU A 187 25.26 6.15 2.12
C LEU A 187 25.05 5.09 3.20
N GLU A 188 26.10 4.81 3.95
CA GLU A 188 26.06 3.91 5.10
C GLU A 188 25.84 4.69 6.40
N VAL A 189 24.84 4.28 7.16
CA VAL A 189 24.59 4.70 8.55
C VAL A 189 25.06 3.55 9.43
N ALA A 190 26.32 3.61 9.84
CA ALA A 190 26.96 2.54 10.61
C ALA A 190 26.49 2.51 12.06
N THR A 191 26.97 1.54 12.82
CA THR A 191 26.66 1.34 14.24
C THR A 191 26.76 2.66 15.02
N GLN A 192 25.72 2.95 15.81
CA GLN A 192 25.52 4.20 16.57
C GLN A 192 25.31 5.49 15.75
N GLY A 193 25.73 5.55 14.48
CA GLY A 193 25.44 6.68 13.60
C GLY A 193 23.94 6.83 13.34
N ALA A 194 23.51 8.00 12.88
CA ALA A 194 22.11 8.25 12.55
C ALA A 194 21.92 9.12 11.31
N LEU A 195 20.82 8.89 10.60
CA LEU A 195 20.40 9.71 9.46
C LEU A 195 19.01 10.31 9.70
N LYS A 196 18.92 11.64 9.63
CA LYS A 196 17.66 12.37 9.62
C LYS A 196 17.48 13.09 8.28
N ALA A 197 16.69 12.51 7.39
CA ALA A 197 16.31 13.08 6.10
C ALA A 197 14.80 13.32 6.08
N VAL A 198 14.40 14.52 6.49
CA VAL A 198 12.99 14.92 6.61
C VAL A 198 12.72 16.09 5.68
N GLY A 199 12.14 15.82 4.52
CA GLY A 199 11.66 16.81 3.57
C GLY A 199 10.23 17.28 3.87
N THR A 200 9.61 17.92 2.89
CA THR A 200 8.18 18.27 2.91
C THR A 200 7.50 17.84 1.60
N ALA A 201 6.17 17.86 1.55
CA ALA A 201 5.44 17.55 0.31
C ALA A 201 5.81 18.47 -0.87
N THR A 202 6.20 19.72 -0.61
CA THR A 202 6.60 20.70 -1.63
C THR A 202 8.12 20.82 -1.82
N ALA A 203 8.90 20.34 -0.85
CA ALA A 203 10.36 20.29 -0.90
C ALA A 203 10.86 18.91 -0.43
N PRO A 204 10.54 17.84 -1.18
CA PRO A 204 11.06 16.51 -0.89
C PRO A 204 12.58 16.45 -1.04
N ILE A 205 13.22 15.53 -0.32
CA ILE A 205 14.66 15.25 -0.45
C ILE A 205 14.85 14.17 -1.52
N LEU A 206 15.76 14.36 -2.46
CA LEU A 206 16.05 13.40 -3.52
C LEU A 206 17.40 12.70 -3.29
N PHE A 207 17.39 11.37 -3.18
CA PHE A 207 18.56 10.51 -3.30
C PHE A 207 18.48 9.80 -4.65
N THR A 208 19.43 10.08 -5.56
CA THR A 208 19.37 9.59 -6.94
C THR A 208 20.76 9.29 -7.48
N ALA A 209 20.83 8.60 -8.61
CA ALA A 209 22.07 8.39 -9.34
C ALA A 209 22.45 9.62 -10.19
N GLU A 210 23.74 9.90 -10.38
CA GLU A 210 24.18 10.90 -11.37
C GLU A 210 23.77 10.52 -12.81
N GLN A 211 23.71 9.22 -13.10
CA GLN A 211 23.20 8.65 -14.34
C GLN A 211 22.00 7.78 -13.99
N LYS A 212 20.84 8.05 -14.59
CA LYS A 212 19.56 7.40 -14.31
C LYS A 212 19.51 5.96 -14.86
N THR A 213 20.43 5.14 -14.42
CA THR A 213 20.54 3.71 -14.70
C THR A 213 20.13 2.95 -13.45
N VAL A 214 19.23 1.99 -13.58
CA VAL A 214 18.78 1.16 -12.44
C VAL A 214 19.98 0.43 -11.81
N GLY A 215 20.17 0.56 -10.50
CA GLY A 215 21.30 -0.03 -9.79
C GLY A 215 22.63 0.67 -10.03
N TYR A 216 22.61 1.97 -10.34
CA TYR A 216 23.85 2.72 -10.59
C TYR A 216 24.67 2.89 -9.29
N TRP A 217 23.99 3.03 -8.16
CA TRP A 217 24.58 3.18 -6.84
C TRP A 217 24.02 2.11 -5.88
N GLU A 218 24.69 1.87 -4.77
CA GLU A 218 24.37 0.75 -3.87
C GLU A 218 23.04 1.00 -3.14
N GLY A 219 22.84 2.21 -2.61
CA GLY A 219 21.65 2.57 -1.85
C GLY A 219 21.97 3.27 -0.52
N ILE A 220 20.96 3.37 0.34
CA ILE A 220 21.09 3.81 1.73
C ILE A 220 21.10 2.56 2.61
N ASN A 221 22.20 2.30 3.30
CA ASN A 221 22.34 1.16 4.19
C ASN A 221 22.34 1.62 5.64
N PHE A 222 21.46 1.06 6.46
CA PHE A 222 21.50 1.19 7.92
C PHE A 222 22.13 -0.09 8.47
N TYR A 223 23.41 0.00 8.82
CA TYR A 223 24.23 -1.13 9.25
C TYR A 223 24.32 -1.17 10.78
N TYR A 224 23.53 -2.05 11.40
CA TYR A 224 23.44 -2.18 12.86
C TYR A 224 23.18 -0.85 13.58
N SER A 225 22.40 0.03 12.96
CA SER A 225 22.09 1.37 13.47
C SER A 225 20.77 1.34 14.24
N ASN A 226 20.84 1.05 15.53
CA ASN A 226 19.69 1.14 16.45
C ASN A 226 19.52 2.56 17.02
N ASN A 227 19.42 3.57 16.17
CA ASN A 227 19.28 4.96 16.62
C ASN A 227 17.86 5.49 16.35
N VAL A 228 17.17 5.98 17.39
CA VAL A 228 15.81 6.55 17.27
C VAL A 228 15.71 7.80 16.39
N LYS A 229 16.86 8.40 16.05
CA LYS A 229 16.98 9.54 15.14
C LYS A 229 16.99 9.14 13.66
N ASN A 230 17.04 7.84 13.35
CA ASN A 230 16.89 7.33 11.98
C ASN A 230 15.49 7.62 11.46
N GLU A 231 15.37 8.63 10.61
CA GLU A 231 14.09 9.13 10.13
C GLU A 231 14.19 9.55 8.67
N LEU A 232 13.35 8.92 7.84
CA LEU A 232 13.19 9.19 6.42
C LEU A 232 11.75 9.65 6.17
N ALA A 233 11.59 10.87 5.71
CA ALA A 233 10.26 11.43 5.47
C ALA A 233 10.23 12.39 4.29
N HIS A 234 9.18 12.29 3.46
CA HIS A 234 9.10 13.06 2.21
C HIS A 234 10.38 12.97 1.39
N ILE A 235 10.92 11.76 1.28
CA ILE A 235 12.09 11.49 0.45
C ILE A 235 11.68 10.77 -0.83
N VAL A 236 12.50 10.93 -1.86
CA VAL A 236 12.48 10.12 -3.06
C VAL A 236 13.83 9.43 -3.18
N VAL A 237 13.83 8.09 -3.20
CA VAL A 237 15.02 7.28 -3.45
C VAL A 237 14.87 6.59 -4.79
N GLU A 238 15.82 6.78 -5.69
CA GLU A 238 15.74 6.20 -7.03
C GLU A 238 17.09 5.74 -7.62
N TYR A 239 17.02 4.74 -8.50
CA TYR A 239 18.15 4.19 -9.26
C TYR A 239 19.24 3.49 -8.41
N GLY A 240 18.92 3.11 -7.16
CA GLY A 240 19.82 2.40 -6.24
C GLY A 240 19.65 0.88 -6.24
N GLY A 241 20.25 0.20 -5.25
CA GLY A 241 20.03 -1.22 -4.95
C GLY A 241 20.74 -2.18 -5.89
N ASN A 242 21.97 -1.87 -6.33
CA ASN A 242 22.72 -2.49 -7.45
C ASN A 242 22.91 -4.04 -7.43
N GLY A 243 22.47 -4.73 -6.39
CA GLY A 243 22.47 -6.19 -6.29
C GLY A 243 23.75 -6.84 -5.78
N SER A 244 24.79 -6.08 -5.38
CA SER A 244 26.04 -6.62 -4.82
C SER A 244 25.99 -6.88 -3.30
N GLY A 245 24.91 -7.49 -2.82
CA GLY A 245 24.72 -7.87 -1.42
C GLY A 245 23.66 -7.05 -0.68
N TRP A 246 23.15 -5.96 -1.26
CA TRP A 246 22.02 -5.20 -0.73
C TRP A 246 20.76 -5.50 -1.55
N HIS A 247 19.70 -5.87 -0.84
CA HIS A 247 18.47 -6.36 -1.44
C HIS A 247 17.43 -5.24 -1.65
N GLY A 248 17.79 -3.97 -1.43
CA GLY A 248 16.96 -2.82 -1.79
C GLY A 248 17.71 -1.49 -1.83
N SER A 249 17.07 -0.45 -2.37
CA SER A 249 17.63 0.92 -2.36
C SER A 249 17.66 1.55 -0.96
N ILE A 250 16.80 1.07 -0.06
CA ILE A 250 16.89 1.29 1.38
C ILE A 250 17.08 -0.08 2.02
N HIS A 251 18.17 -0.27 2.75
CA HIS A 251 18.55 -1.53 3.36
C HIS A 251 18.72 -1.31 4.87
N ALA A 252 18.15 -2.21 5.69
CA ALA A 252 18.44 -2.32 7.10
C ALA A 252 19.06 -3.69 7.40
N ASP A 253 20.37 -3.70 7.63
CA ASP A 253 21.13 -4.87 8.06
C ASP A 253 21.05 -4.96 9.59
N SER A 254 20.59 -6.09 10.11
CA SER A 254 20.30 -6.27 11.53
C SER A 254 20.61 -7.68 12.02
N SER A 255 20.94 -7.79 13.30
CA SER A 255 21.10 -9.07 13.98
C SER A 255 20.44 -9.04 15.36
N GLU A 256 20.25 -10.21 15.98
CA GLU A 256 19.64 -10.31 17.31
C GLU A 256 20.38 -9.47 18.36
N SER A 257 21.72 -9.47 18.32
CA SER A 257 22.56 -8.71 19.25
C SER A 257 22.70 -7.24 18.86
N SER A 258 22.41 -6.89 17.61
CA SER A 258 22.57 -5.54 17.06
C SER A 258 21.42 -5.24 16.08
N PRO A 259 20.22 -4.93 16.59
CA PRO A 259 19.08 -4.60 15.75
C PRO A 259 19.33 -3.28 15.00
N THR A 260 18.57 -3.06 13.92
CA THR A 260 18.55 -1.77 13.20
C THR A 260 17.18 -1.15 13.33
N ARG A 261 17.11 0.16 13.54
CA ARG A 261 15.85 0.88 13.79
C ARG A 261 15.67 2.02 12.82
N LEU A 262 14.46 2.19 12.31
CA LEU A 262 14.14 3.25 11.35
C LEU A 262 12.66 3.68 11.38
N LYS A 263 12.42 4.92 10.94
CA LYS A 263 11.10 5.47 10.63
C LYS A 263 11.06 5.88 9.16
N ILE A 264 10.08 5.40 8.40
CA ILE A 264 9.82 5.86 7.03
C ILE A 264 8.38 6.30 6.90
N ARG A 265 8.16 7.49 6.34
CA ARG A 265 6.82 7.94 5.99
C ARG A 265 6.76 8.87 4.81
N ASP A 266 5.61 8.94 4.15
CA ASP A 266 5.31 9.94 3.11
C ASP A 266 6.36 9.98 1.98
N SER A 267 6.95 8.83 1.65
CA SER A 267 8.14 8.73 0.82
C SER A 267 7.94 7.84 -0.40
N VAL A 268 8.78 8.03 -1.41
CA VAL A 268 8.73 7.28 -2.66
C VAL A 268 10.05 6.55 -2.87
N ILE A 269 9.97 5.26 -3.20
CA ILE A 269 11.12 4.44 -3.54
C ILE A 269 10.84 3.84 -4.92
N ARG A 270 11.73 4.04 -5.88
CA ARG A 270 11.50 3.57 -7.24
C ARG A 270 12.76 3.24 -8.01
N HIS A 271 12.61 2.51 -9.12
CA HIS A 271 13.72 2.22 -10.02
C HIS A 271 14.90 1.52 -9.33
N SER A 272 14.63 0.75 -8.29
CA SER A 272 15.65 -0.06 -7.62
C SER A 272 16.01 -1.27 -8.45
N PHE A 273 17.28 -1.69 -8.44
CA PHE A 273 17.72 -2.88 -9.17
C PHE A 273 17.23 -4.19 -8.56
N SER A 274 16.87 -4.21 -7.28
CA SER A 274 16.25 -5.34 -6.59
C SER A 274 14.85 -4.95 -6.09
N HIS A 275 14.62 -4.98 -4.79
CA HIS A 275 13.40 -4.49 -4.16
C HIS A 275 13.51 -2.98 -3.89
N GLY A 276 12.41 -2.29 -3.60
CA GLY A 276 12.48 -0.90 -3.15
C GLY A 276 13.22 -0.79 -1.81
N PHE A 277 12.80 -1.58 -0.84
CA PHE A 277 13.42 -1.67 0.49
C PHE A 277 13.67 -3.12 0.87
N HIS A 278 14.65 -3.34 1.76
CA HIS A 278 14.93 -4.62 2.39
C HIS A 278 15.16 -4.46 3.89
N PHE A 279 14.40 -5.21 4.69
CA PHE A 279 14.46 -5.19 6.15
C PHE A 279 14.67 -6.59 6.70
N ASP A 280 15.81 -6.82 7.34
CA ASP A 280 16.16 -8.10 7.96
C ASP A 280 15.31 -8.43 9.19
N GLU A 281 15.49 -9.65 9.71
CA GLU A 281 14.71 -10.23 10.81
C GLU A 281 14.59 -9.34 12.06
N TYR A 282 15.66 -8.64 12.42
CA TYR A 282 15.76 -7.83 13.63
C TYR A 282 15.62 -6.33 13.34
N THR A 283 15.03 -5.97 12.18
CA THR A 283 14.70 -4.59 11.87
C THR A 283 13.50 -4.12 12.69
N ILE A 284 13.68 -3.02 13.40
CA ILE A 284 12.63 -2.36 14.18
C ILE A 284 12.09 -1.16 13.38
N LEU A 285 10.90 -1.34 12.81
CA LEU A 285 10.16 -0.29 12.13
C LEU A 285 9.28 0.46 13.14
N ASP A 286 9.78 1.57 13.67
CA ASP A 286 8.98 2.44 14.56
C ASP A 286 7.81 3.09 13.83
N GLU A 287 7.99 3.31 12.52
CA GLU A 287 6.95 3.84 11.64
C GLU A 287 7.23 3.42 10.19
N PHE A 288 6.22 2.88 9.51
CA PHE A 288 6.21 2.70 8.07
C PHE A 288 4.85 3.10 7.51
N LYS A 289 4.72 4.36 7.04
CA LYS A 289 3.41 4.93 6.67
C LYS A 289 3.38 5.68 5.35
N ARG A 290 2.34 5.47 4.54
CA ARG A 290 2.13 6.19 3.27
C ARG A 290 3.38 6.18 2.39
N VAL A 291 4.03 5.03 2.29
CA VAL A 291 5.19 4.82 1.41
C VAL A 291 4.68 4.31 0.06
N THR A 292 5.20 4.87 -1.02
CA THR A 292 5.00 4.33 -2.37
C THR A 292 6.28 3.64 -2.81
N SER A 293 6.21 2.34 -3.10
CA SER A 293 7.35 1.61 -3.68
C SER A 293 6.97 0.95 -5.00
N THR A 294 7.51 1.47 -6.10
CA THR A 294 7.02 1.19 -7.46
C THR A 294 8.16 1.13 -8.48
N LYS A 295 7.95 0.49 -9.64
CA LYS A 295 8.92 0.39 -10.74
C LYS A 295 10.27 -0.20 -10.34
N ASN A 296 10.32 -0.97 -9.25
CA ASN A 296 11.51 -1.72 -8.87
C ASN A 296 11.61 -2.97 -9.73
N LYS A 297 12.84 -3.45 -9.98
CA LYS A 297 13.07 -4.60 -10.87
C LYS A 297 12.45 -5.89 -10.33
N LEU A 298 12.48 -6.08 -9.00
CA LEU A 298 11.81 -7.19 -8.31
C LEU A 298 10.46 -6.71 -7.78
N THR A 299 10.26 -6.72 -6.46
CA THR A 299 8.99 -6.38 -5.82
C THR A 299 9.08 -5.03 -5.10
N ALA A 300 7.97 -4.57 -4.51
CA ALA A 300 7.93 -3.30 -3.79
C ALA A 300 8.91 -3.24 -2.61
N GLY A 301 9.08 -4.35 -1.91
CA GLY A 301 9.98 -4.48 -0.77
C GLY A 301 10.14 -5.93 -0.37
N SER A 302 11.10 -6.17 0.50
CA SER A 302 11.37 -7.46 1.15
C SER A 302 11.54 -7.24 2.65
N LEU A 303 10.91 -8.07 3.46
CA LEU A 303 10.93 -7.95 4.92
C LEU A 303 10.79 -9.31 5.61
N SER A 304 11.06 -9.32 6.92
CA SER A 304 10.82 -10.46 7.81
C SER A 304 9.40 -10.52 8.37
N ALA A 305 9.01 -11.66 8.93
CA ALA A 305 7.69 -11.87 9.54
C ALA A 305 7.37 -10.84 10.65
N ASN A 306 8.36 -10.47 11.47
CA ASN A 306 8.18 -9.50 12.55
C ASN A 306 7.98 -8.07 12.04
N ALA A 307 8.66 -7.69 10.95
CA ALA A 307 8.57 -6.35 10.37
C ALA A 307 7.27 -6.10 9.60
N LEU A 308 6.57 -7.16 9.14
CA LEU A 308 5.32 -7.03 8.38
C LEU A 308 4.21 -6.30 9.14
N SER A 309 4.18 -6.44 10.48
CA SER A 309 3.18 -5.80 11.35
C SER A 309 3.23 -4.27 11.35
N ALA A 310 4.38 -3.69 11.01
CA ALA A 310 4.58 -2.25 11.04
C ALA A 310 4.11 -1.55 9.75
N ILE A 311 3.82 -2.29 8.68
CA ILE A 311 3.42 -1.74 7.40
C ILE A 311 1.95 -1.29 7.45
N ASP A 312 1.71 -0.02 7.13
CA ASP A 312 0.35 0.52 7.10
C ASP A 312 -0.46 0.10 5.86
N THR A 313 -1.77 0.27 5.97
CA THR A 313 -2.71 -0.05 4.87
C THR A 313 -2.77 1.05 3.80
N ALA A 314 -2.20 2.23 4.06
CA ALA A 314 -2.21 3.36 3.12
C ALA A 314 -0.99 3.39 2.18
N SER A 315 0.01 2.53 2.41
CA SER A 315 1.15 2.39 1.49
C SER A 315 0.76 1.73 0.16
N ASN A 316 1.38 2.19 -0.93
CA ASN A 316 1.12 1.72 -2.29
C ASN A 316 2.33 0.96 -2.85
N PHE A 317 2.11 -0.31 -3.20
CA PHE A 317 3.15 -1.24 -3.64
C PHE A 317 2.93 -1.75 -5.08
N THR A 318 2.11 -1.05 -5.85
CA THR A 318 1.78 -1.40 -7.24
C THR A 318 2.78 -0.84 -8.27
N GLY A 319 2.78 -1.41 -9.48
CA GLY A 319 3.60 -0.98 -10.61
C GLY A 319 5.07 -1.45 -10.59
N ASN A 320 5.39 -2.54 -9.90
CA ASN A 320 6.73 -3.14 -9.85
C ASN A 320 6.94 -4.14 -11.00
N LEU A 321 8.18 -4.21 -11.52
CA LEU A 321 8.48 -4.97 -12.74
C LEU A 321 8.56 -6.48 -12.51
N GLY A 322 8.99 -6.92 -11.32
CA GLY A 322 9.02 -8.32 -10.91
C GLY A 322 7.69 -8.81 -10.31
N GLY A 323 6.65 -7.98 -10.38
CA GLY A 323 5.33 -8.24 -9.84
C GLY A 323 5.00 -7.38 -8.63
N ASP A 324 3.71 -7.09 -8.50
CA ASP A 324 3.14 -6.30 -7.43
C ASP A 324 2.99 -7.17 -6.19
N TYR A 325 4.07 -7.21 -5.40
CA TYR A 325 4.17 -7.94 -4.14
C TYR A 325 4.97 -7.17 -3.09
N VAL A 326 4.70 -7.47 -1.81
CA VAL A 326 5.70 -7.32 -0.75
C VAL A 326 6.24 -8.72 -0.45
N THR A 327 7.55 -8.89 -0.52
CA THR A 327 8.20 -10.18 -0.28
C THR A 327 8.38 -10.38 1.22
N LEU A 328 7.90 -11.52 1.72
CA LEU A 328 8.13 -12.00 3.06
C LEU A 328 9.19 -13.11 3.00
N ASN A 329 10.34 -12.89 3.62
CA ASN A 329 11.47 -13.82 3.58
C ASN A 329 11.31 -15.02 4.52
N GLY A 330 10.14 -15.19 5.17
CA GLY A 330 9.88 -16.21 6.19
C GLY A 330 10.40 -15.81 7.58
N GLY A 331 10.67 -16.82 8.39
CA GLY A 331 11.24 -16.71 9.74
C GLY A 331 10.20 -16.78 10.86
N TYR A 332 10.64 -16.43 12.06
CA TYR A 332 9.83 -16.60 13.27
C TYR A 332 8.96 -15.38 13.57
N VAL A 333 7.70 -15.61 13.90
CA VAL A 333 6.85 -14.66 14.64
C VAL A 333 7.05 -14.95 16.13
N THR A 334 7.81 -14.09 16.81
CA THR A 334 8.23 -14.31 18.21
C THR A 334 7.46 -13.43 19.21
N THR A 335 6.78 -12.39 18.74
CA THR A 335 5.93 -11.51 19.56
C THR A 335 4.53 -11.42 18.98
N ASP A 336 3.55 -11.08 19.82
CA ASP A 336 2.18 -10.82 19.36
C ASP A 336 2.18 -9.82 18.20
N SER A 337 1.47 -10.17 17.13
CA SER A 337 1.57 -9.47 15.86
C SER A 337 0.22 -9.40 15.18
N THR A 338 -0.01 -8.33 14.42
CA THR A 338 -1.21 -8.15 13.59
C THR A 338 -0.79 -7.82 12.17
N TRP A 339 -1.13 -8.68 11.23
CA TRP A 339 -0.88 -8.48 9.80
C TRP A 339 -2.12 -7.94 9.11
N ASN A 340 -1.94 -6.82 8.41
CA ASN A 340 -3.01 -6.11 7.73
C ASN A 340 -3.04 -6.43 6.24
N LYS A 341 -4.20 -6.21 5.62
CA LYS A 341 -4.31 -6.13 4.16
C LYS A 341 -3.40 -5.03 3.61
N LEU A 342 -2.56 -5.39 2.66
CA LEU A 342 -1.73 -4.44 1.91
C LEU A 342 -2.39 -4.10 0.57
N SER A 343 -1.86 -3.10 -0.14
CA SER A 343 -2.29 -2.73 -1.50
C SER A 343 -1.99 -3.80 -2.55
N VAL A 344 -1.15 -4.78 -2.21
CA VAL A 344 -0.75 -5.92 -3.05
C VAL A 344 -0.62 -7.19 -2.19
N PRO A 345 -0.63 -8.40 -2.77
CA PRO A 345 -0.39 -9.62 -1.99
C PRO A 345 1.01 -9.70 -1.37
N VAL A 346 1.12 -10.44 -0.27
CA VAL A 346 2.41 -10.81 0.35
C VAL A 346 2.92 -12.08 -0.33
N LEU A 347 4.12 -12.03 -0.92
CA LEU A 347 4.80 -13.18 -1.50
C LEU A 347 5.66 -13.85 -0.44
N VAL A 348 5.29 -15.04 0.02
CA VAL A 348 6.00 -15.81 1.05
C VAL A 348 7.04 -16.70 0.38
N LYS A 349 8.31 -16.52 0.73
CA LYS A 349 9.44 -17.20 0.08
C LYS A 349 10.11 -18.30 0.91
N ASN A 350 9.93 -18.29 2.21
CA ASN A 350 10.39 -19.34 3.12
C ASN A 350 9.35 -19.52 4.23
N ASP A 351 9.51 -20.60 4.98
CA ASP A 351 8.61 -21.04 6.04
C ASP A 351 8.37 -19.93 7.09
N ILE A 352 7.16 -19.94 7.64
CA ILE A 352 6.74 -19.01 8.69
C ILE A 352 6.40 -19.82 9.93
N ASP A 353 7.12 -19.55 11.01
CA ASP A 353 6.95 -20.22 12.29
C ASP A 353 6.32 -19.28 13.32
N ILE A 354 5.12 -19.57 13.79
CA ILE A 354 4.52 -18.87 14.93
C ILE A 354 4.89 -19.61 16.20
N SER A 355 5.91 -19.08 16.89
CA SER A 355 6.61 -19.54 18.08
C SER A 355 6.35 -20.95 18.64
N TYR A 356 7.45 -21.66 18.88
CA TYR A 356 7.48 -22.92 19.61
C TYR A 356 7.62 -22.77 21.12
N ASN A 357 8.25 -21.68 21.57
CA ASN A 357 8.84 -21.58 22.91
C ASN A 357 8.26 -20.43 23.74
N SER A 358 7.52 -19.52 23.12
CA SER A 358 6.87 -18.38 23.76
C SER A 358 5.40 -18.35 23.40
N ASP A 359 4.56 -17.97 24.35
CA ASP A 359 3.14 -17.73 24.07
C ASP A 359 3.06 -16.53 23.12
N THR A 360 2.79 -16.80 21.83
CA THR A 360 2.83 -15.79 20.76
C THR A 360 1.56 -15.91 19.92
N PHE A 361 0.91 -14.78 19.65
CA PHE A 361 -0.35 -14.75 18.94
C PHE A 361 -0.26 -13.89 17.67
N LEU A 362 -0.49 -14.52 16.52
CA LEU A 362 -0.63 -13.84 15.24
C LEU A 362 -2.11 -13.62 14.90
N THR A 363 -2.48 -12.37 14.65
CA THR A 363 -3.77 -11.99 14.07
C THR A 363 -3.59 -11.57 12.61
N ILE A 364 -4.41 -12.09 11.71
CA ILE A 364 -4.48 -11.66 10.31
C ILE A 364 -5.84 -11.02 10.06
N ASN A 365 -5.83 -9.77 9.62
CA ASN A 365 -7.05 -8.99 9.40
C ASN A 365 -7.70 -9.28 8.04
N PRO A 366 -9.02 -9.01 7.90
CA PRO A 366 -9.78 -9.28 6.67
C PRO A 366 -9.16 -8.74 5.38
N GLY A 367 -9.32 -9.49 4.30
CA GLY A 367 -8.88 -9.13 2.96
C GLY A 367 -7.36 -9.24 2.71
N ALA A 368 -6.57 -9.66 3.70
CA ALA A 368 -5.16 -9.97 3.50
C ALA A 368 -4.97 -11.15 2.52
N GLN A 369 -3.89 -11.10 1.73
CA GLN A 369 -3.60 -12.11 0.71
C GLN A 369 -2.13 -12.53 0.78
N PHE A 370 -1.92 -13.85 0.82
CA PHE A 370 -0.62 -14.49 0.91
C PHE A 370 -0.46 -15.47 -0.26
N VAL A 371 0.66 -15.34 -0.97
CA VAL A 371 1.03 -16.17 -2.12
C VAL A 371 2.31 -16.91 -1.77
N PHE A 372 2.27 -18.22 -1.68
CA PHE A 372 3.38 -19.06 -1.23
C PHE A 372 4.19 -19.59 -2.40
N GLU A 373 5.52 -19.55 -2.27
CA GLU A 373 6.44 -20.28 -3.15
C GLU A 373 6.35 -21.80 -2.92
N ALA A 374 7.03 -22.56 -3.78
CA ALA A 374 6.94 -24.02 -3.75
C ALA A 374 7.50 -24.61 -2.45
N GLY A 375 6.74 -25.54 -1.85
CA GLY A 375 7.17 -26.29 -0.67
C GLY A 375 7.26 -25.47 0.62
N ILE A 376 6.61 -24.30 0.68
CA ILE A 376 6.60 -23.45 1.87
C ILE A 376 5.39 -23.76 2.75
N ASP A 377 5.55 -23.68 4.06
CA ASP A 377 4.47 -23.83 5.02
C ASP A 377 4.20 -22.56 5.88
N LEU A 378 3.06 -22.58 6.56
CA LEU A 378 2.75 -21.68 7.66
C LEU A 378 2.50 -22.54 8.89
N GLU A 379 3.45 -22.56 9.81
CA GLU A 379 3.43 -23.39 10.98
C GLU A 379 3.01 -22.62 12.23
N ILE A 380 2.05 -23.18 12.95
CA ILE A 380 1.61 -22.72 14.26
C ILE A 380 2.19 -23.71 15.28
N GLY A 381 3.29 -23.33 15.91
CA GLY A 381 3.98 -24.15 16.89
C GLY A 381 3.22 -24.31 18.20
N LYS A 382 3.73 -25.19 19.07
CA LYS A 382 3.11 -25.60 20.34
C LYS A 382 2.67 -24.45 21.26
N LYS A 383 3.38 -23.33 21.24
CA LYS A 383 3.09 -22.13 22.04
C LYS A 383 2.51 -20.99 21.21
N GLY A 384 2.55 -21.10 19.90
CA GLY A 384 1.96 -20.18 18.95
C GLY A 384 0.45 -20.31 18.86
N ALA A 385 -0.18 -19.27 18.35
CA ALA A 385 -1.58 -19.28 17.98
C ALA A 385 -1.87 -18.37 16.78
N LEU A 386 -2.82 -18.78 15.95
CA LEU A 386 -3.24 -18.04 14.75
C LEU A 386 -4.73 -17.72 14.79
N LYS A 387 -5.06 -16.43 14.68
CA LYS A 387 -6.41 -15.95 14.37
C LYS A 387 -6.43 -15.31 13.00
N ALA A 388 -6.98 -16.01 12.01
CA ALA A 388 -7.23 -15.49 10.67
C ALA A 388 -8.74 -15.45 10.44
N VAL A 389 -9.34 -14.29 10.71
CA VAL A 389 -10.81 -14.09 10.61
C VAL A 389 -11.09 -13.00 9.59
N GLY A 390 -11.50 -13.42 8.39
CA GLY A 390 -11.94 -12.55 7.32
C GLY A 390 -13.42 -12.19 7.42
N THR A 391 -13.98 -11.70 6.31
CA THR A 391 -15.44 -11.55 6.15
C THR A 391 -15.89 -12.13 4.82
N ALA A 392 -17.19 -12.36 4.63
CA ALA A 392 -17.72 -12.80 3.34
C ALA A 392 -17.37 -11.86 2.16
N LYS A 393 -17.18 -10.55 2.42
CA LYS A 393 -16.79 -9.55 1.40
C LYS A 393 -15.28 -9.44 1.22
N GLU A 394 -14.54 -9.69 2.29
CA GLU A 394 -13.08 -9.58 2.32
C GLU A 394 -12.50 -10.83 2.99
N PRO A 395 -12.55 -11.99 2.31
CA PRO A 395 -11.94 -13.20 2.83
C PRO A 395 -10.42 -13.03 2.87
N ILE A 396 -9.77 -13.75 3.80
CA ILE A 396 -8.30 -13.86 3.81
C ILE A 396 -7.92 -14.96 2.82
N ILE A 397 -6.92 -14.73 1.98
CA ILE A 397 -6.52 -15.67 0.92
C ILE A 397 -5.12 -16.20 1.19
N PHE A 398 -4.98 -17.52 1.19
CA PHE A 398 -3.72 -18.25 1.19
C PHE A 398 -3.66 -19.11 -0.07
N THR A 399 -2.75 -18.81 -0.99
CA THR A 399 -2.70 -19.48 -2.31
C THR A 399 -1.26 -19.70 -2.78
N ALA A 400 -1.11 -20.46 -3.85
CA ALA A 400 0.18 -20.77 -4.45
C ALA A 400 0.64 -19.71 -5.47
N LYS A 401 1.96 -19.55 -5.61
CA LYS A 401 2.56 -18.76 -6.70
C LYS A 401 2.27 -19.35 -8.08
N GLN A 402 2.15 -20.68 -8.16
CA GLN A 402 1.72 -21.41 -9.34
C GLN A 402 0.53 -22.29 -8.99
N GLU A 403 -0.49 -22.28 -9.84
CA GLU A 403 -1.75 -23.02 -9.64
C GLU A 403 -1.60 -24.53 -9.87
N THR A 404 -0.85 -25.19 -8.99
CA THR A 404 -0.58 -26.64 -9.02
C THR A 404 -1.00 -27.23 -7.69
N LYS A 405 -1.78 -28.32 -7.69
CA LYS A 405 -2.22 -28.94 -6.43
C LYS A 405 -1.01 -29.40 -5.62
N GLY A 406 -0.92 -29.00 -4.36
CA GLY A 406 0.22 -29.30 -3.49
C GLY A 406 1.49 -28.52 -3.83
N TYR A 407 1.36 -27.33 -4.44
CA TYR A 407 2.50 -26.48 -4.75
C TYR A 407 3.23 -26.04 -3.48
N TRP A 408 2.48 -25.71 -2.42
CA TRP A 408 2.99 -25.36 -1.10
C TRP A 408 2.43 -26.32 -0.05
N GLU A 409 3.06 -26.40 1.13
CA GLU A 409 2.76 -27.48 2.08
C GLU A 409 1.43 -27.27 2.80
N GLY A 410 1.08 -26.01 3.10
CA GLY A 410 -0.20 -25.67 3.72
C GLY A 410 -0.02 -24.94 5.05
N ILE A 411 -1.11 -24.93 5.83
CA ILE A 411 -1.13 -24.38 7.19
C ILE A 411 -1.05 -25.53 8.19
N ASN A 412 -0.02 -25.55 9.03
CA ASN A 412 0.17 -26.57 10.07
C ASN A 412 -0.20 -26.06 11.45
N PHE A 413 -1.03 -26.79 12.17
CA PHE A 413 -1.11 -26.64 13.63
C PHE A 413 -0.28 -27.73 14.28
N TYR A 414 1.00 -27.44 14.53
CA TYR A 414 1.95 -28.36 15.12
C TYR A 414 1.88 -28.34 16.65
N TYR A 415 1.09 -29.26 17.20
CA TYR A 415 0.84 -29.37 18.65
C TYR A 415 0.35 -28.09 19.33
N SER A 416 -0.27 -27.19 18.55
CA SER A 416 -0.79 -25.92 19.04
C SER A 416 -2.17 -26.11 19.68
N ASN A 417 -2.18 -26.21 21.01
CA ASN A 417 -3.41 -26.34 21.81
C ASN A 417 -3.87 -24.98 22.37
N ASN A 418 -3.98 -23.96 21.52
CA ASN A 418 -4.38 -22.62 21.95
C ASN A 418 -5.84 -22.31 21.59
N VAL A 419 -6.63 -21.79 22.55
CA VAL A 419 -8.05 -21.46 22.31
C VAL A 419 -8.25 -20.31 21.33
N LYS A 420 -7.19 -19.54 21.07
CA LYS A 420 -7.19 -18.45 20.09
C LYS A 420 -7.03 -18.92 18.64
N ASN A 421 -6.75 -20.21 18.40
CA ASN A 421 -6.66 -20.77 17.06
C ASN A 421 -8.01 -20.74 16.36
N GLU A 422 -8.13 -19.86 15.37
CA GLU A 422 -9.40 -19.56 14.71
C GLU A 422 -9.16 -19.20 13.24
N LEU A 423 -9.81 -19.96 12.35
CA LEU A 423 -9.85 -19.72 10.92
C LEU A 423 -11.32 -19.49 10.52
N GLU A 424 -11.64 -18.29 10.05
CA GLU A 424 -12.99 -17.98 9.56
C GLU A 424 -12.96 -17.08 8.32
N TYR A 425 -13.80 -17.35 7.32
CA TYR A 425 -13.80 -16.65 6.04
C TYR A 425 -12.41 -16.61 5.39
N ILE A 426 -11.72 -17.75 5.38
CA ILE A 426 -10.45 -17.91 4.67
C ILE A 426 -10.64 -18.74 3.39
N ASN A 427 -9.80 -18.49 2.40
CA ASN A 427 -9.67 -19.31 1.21
C ASN A 427 -8.26 -19.90 1.19
N VAL A 428 -8.16 -21.24 1.20
CA VAL A 428 -6.88 -21.96 1.08
C VAL A 428 -6.89 -22.76 -0.22
N ASN A 429 -5.94 -22.46 -1.10
CA ASN A 429 -5.89 -23.02 -2.45
C ASN A 429 -4.54 -23.69 -2.74
N TYR A 430 -4.57 -24.78 -3.51
CA TYR A 430 -3.36 -25.40 -4.10
C TYR A 430 -2.34 -25.95 -3.09
N ALA A 431 -2.76 -26.28 -1.87
CA ALA A 431 -1.89 -26.67 -0.76
C ALA A 431 -1.89 -28.19 -0.46
N GLY A 432 -1.11 -28.60 0.55
CA GLY A 432 -0.90 -29.98 0.99
C GLY A 432 0.01 -30.70 0.01
N ASN A 433 1.30 -30.89 0.26
CA ASN A 433 2.21 -31.48 -0.75
C ASN A 433 2.18 -33.03 -0.83
N GLY A 434 1.42 -33.68 0.06
CA GLY A 434 1.27 -35.14 0.11
C GLY A 434 2.43 -35.92 0.72
N SER A 435 3.50 -35.26 1.15
CA SER A 435 4.73 -35.84 1.73
C SER A 435 4.76 -35.72 3.26
N GLY A 436 3.66 -36.11 3.92
CA GLY A 436 3.42 -35.84 5.34
C GLY A 436 2.27 -34.85 5.54
N TRP A 437 2.11 -33.94 4.59
CA TRP A 437 1.08 -32.91 4.55
C TRP A 437 -0.12 -33.34 3.72
N ASN A 438 -1.09 -33.99 4.35
CA ASN A 438 -2.23 -34.59 3.65
C ASN A 438 -3.41 -33.60 3.44
N GLY A 439 -3.41 -32.46 4.12
CA GLY A 439 -4.44 -31.43 4.02
C GLY A 439 -3.87 -30.08 3.60
N ALA A 440 -4.69 -29.21 3.03
CA ALA A 440 -4.34 -27.79 2.89
C ALA A 440 -4.21 -27.09 4.25
N VAL A 441 -4.96 -27.57 5.24
CA VAL A 441 -4.72 -27.33 6.66
C VAL A 441 -4.52 -28.68 7.33
N HIS A 442 -3.42 -28.84 8.06
CA HIS A 442 -3.08 -30.05 8.80
C HIS A 442 -3.12 -29.74 10.31
N ILE A 443 -3.86 -30.54 11.07
CA ILE A 443 -3.96 -30.41 12.53
C ILE A 443 -3.13 -31.54 13.15
N ASP A 444 -1.83 -31.30 13.30
CA ASP A 444 -0.87 -32.31 13.76
C ASP A 444 -1.02 -32.48 15.28
N SER A 445 -1.35 -33.70 15.69
CA SER A 445 -1.81 -34.02 17.04
C SER A 445 -1.30 -35.38 17.50
N SER A 446 -1.06 -35.47 18.80
CA SER A 446 -0.80 -36.73 19.49
C SER A 446 -1.53 -36.78 20.83
N GLU A 447 -1.60 -37.96 21.45
CA GLU A 447 -2.28 -38.15 22.74
C GLU A 447 -1.71 -37.22 23.83
N SER A 448 -0.38 -37.07 23.87
CA SER A 448 0.33 -36.20 24.81
C SER A 448 0.37 -34.73 24.38
N SER A 449 -0.01 -34.41 23.15
CA SER A 449 0.08 -33.05 22.60
C SER A 449 -0.98 -32.86 21.50
N PRO A 450 -2.26 -32.66 21.90
CA PRO A 450 -3.33 -32.41 20.95
C PRO A 450 -3.21 -30.99 20.37
N SER A 451 -3.62 -30.80 19.12
CA SER A 451 -3.83 -29.48 18.52
C SER A 451 -5.30 -29.10 18.52
N ARG A 452 -5.59 -27.80 18.61
CA ARG A 452 -6.94 -27.28 18.57
C ARG A 452 -7.09 -26.12 17.59
N VAL A 453 -8.18 -26.09 16.85
CA VAL A 453 -8.54 -24.97 15.96
C VAL A 453 -10.04 -24.94 15.67
N SER A 454 -10.64 -23.76 15.68
CA SER A 454 -12.00 -23.55 15.15
C SER A 454 -11.92 -23.14 13.68
N ILE A 455 -12.60 -23.86 12.79
CA ILE A 455 -12.62 -23.57 11.34
C ILE A 455 -14.06 -23.47 10.84
N LYS A 456 -14.47 -22.29 10.36
CA LYS A 456 -15.84 -22.00 9.91
C LYS A 456 -15.86 -21.13 8.66
N ASN A 457 -16.94 -21.18 7.89
CA ASN A 457 -17.23 -20.28 6.77
C ASN A 457 -16.07 -20.11 5.77
N SER A 458 -15.23 -21.13 5.62
CA SER A 458 -13.98 -21.08 4.85
C SER A 458 -14.02 -22.02 3.66
N THR A 459 -13.19 -21.75 2.66
CA THR A 459 -13.11 -22.53 1.42
C THR A 459 -11.74 -23.20 1.28
N PHE A 460 -11.75 -24.51 1.01
CA PHE A 460 -10.55 -25.30 0.77
C PHE A 460 -10.65 -25.96 -0.60
N SER A 461 -9.75 -25.60 -1.52
CA SER A 461 -9.86 -26.11 -2.89
C SER A 461 -8.53 -26.37 -3.58
N ASN A 462 -8.58 -27.27 -4.57
CA ASN A 462 -7.41 -27.67 -5.35
C ASN A 462 -6.26 -28.23 -4.48
N SER A 463 -6.56 -28.81 -3.31
CA SER A 463 -5.56 -29.45 -2.47
C SER A 463 -5.07 -30.77 -3.09
N TYR A 464 -3.81 -31.15 -2.83
CA TYR A 464 -3.26 -32.40 -3.37
C TYR A 464 -4.01 -33.64 -2.92
N LYS A 465 -4.45 -33.70 -1.65
CA LYS A 465 -5.28 -34.78 -1.09
C LYS A 465 -6.58 -34.24 -0.51
N TYR A 466 -6.53 -33.64 0.69
CA TYR A 466 -7.73 -33.17 1.40
C TYR A 466 -7.74 -31.66 1.59
N GLY A 467 -8.92 -31.08 1.79
CA GLY A 467 -9.02 -29.69 2.26
C GLY A 467 -8.46 -29.54 3.67
N ILE A 468 -8.85 -30.45 4.57
CA ILE A 468 -8.38 -30.49 5.96
C ILE A 468 -7.92 -31.91 6.28
N TRP A 469 -6.81 -32.03 7.01
CA TRP A 469 -6.33 -33.30 7.56
C TRP A 469 -6.29 -33.24 9.08
N LEU A 470 -6.87 -34.24 9.72
CA LEU A 470 -6.96 -34.34 11.18
C LEU A 470 -6.19 -35.58 11.64
N ASP A 471 -5.11 -35.38 12.40
CA ASP A 471 -4.51 -36.49 13.13
C ASP A 471 -5.39 -36.87 14.33
N ARG A 472 -5.22 -38.09 14.83
CA ARG A 472 -5.85 -38.54 16.07
C ARG A 472 -5.61 -37.51 17.17
N TYR A 473 -6.63 -37.27 18.00
CA TYR A 473 -6.62 -36.27 19.09
C TYR A 473 -6.73 -34.80 18.66
N SER A 474 -6.95 -34.53 17.37
CA SER A 474 -7.33 -33.18 16.89
C SER A 474 -8.61 -32.69 17.57
N ILE A 475 -8.64 -31.42 18.00
CA ILE A 475 -9.79 -30.77 18.63
C ILE A 475 -10.33 -29.67 17.72
N THR A 476 -11.50 -29.90 17.11
CA THR A 476 -12.15 -28.94 16.21
C THR A 476 -13.60 -28.66 16.60
N ASN A 477 -14.23 -27.67 15.96
CA ASN A 477 -15.68 -27.48 16.03
C ASN A 477 -16.43 -28.66 15.38
N SER A 478 -17.60 -29.02 15.94
CA SER A 478 -18.38 -30.19 15.53
C SER A 478 -18.99 -30.06 14.14
N ASP A 479 -19.21 -28.83 13.67
CA ASP A 479 -19.76 -28.48 12.37
C ASP A 479 -18.67 -28.20 11.31
N ILE A 480 -17.41 -28.59 11.54
CA ILE A 480 -16.28 -28.30 10.62
C ILE A 480 -16.53 -28.75 9.17
N ALA A 481 -17.24 -29.87 8.95
CA ALA A 481 -17.56 -30.32 7.60
C ALA A 481 -18.69 -29.50 6.95
N SER A 482 -19.74 -29.19 7.70
CA SER A 482 -20.94 -28.49 7.18
C SER A 482 -20.81 -26.97 7.15
N SER A 483 -19.90 -26.40 7.94
CA SER A 483 -19.66 -24.96 8.00
C SER A 483 -18.65 -24.46 6.96
N ASN A 484 -18.00 -25.36 6.21
CA ASN A 484 -16.95 -25.02 5.24
C ASN A 484 -17.28 -25.56 3.84
N THR A 485 -16.68 -24.95 2.82
CA THR A 485 -16.84 -25.33 1.42
C THR A 485 -15.58 -26.02 0.91
N PHE A 486 -15.76 -27.15 0.23
CA PHE A 486 -14.65 -27.95 -0.31
C PHE A 486 -14.87 -28.19 -1.80
N SER A 487 -13.85 -28.00 -2.63
CA SER A 487 -13.97 -28.25 -4.07
C SER A 487 -12.64 -28.67 -4.71
N ASN A 488 -12.71 -29.62 -5.65
CA ASN A 488 -11.55 -30.09 -6.41
C ASN A 488 -10.33 -30.57 -5.57
N ASN A 489 -10.56 -31.12 -4.38
CA ASN A 489 -9.54 -31.80 -3.59
C ASN A 489 -9.46 -33.26 -4.03
N THR A 490 -8.26 -33.81 -4.26
CA THR A 490 -8.10 -35.12 -4.95
C THR A 490 -8.71 -36.30 -4.20
N SER A 491 -8.63 -36.31 -2.87
CA SER A 491 -9.06 -37.44 -2.03
C SER A 491 -10.33 -37.14 -1.23
N GLY A 492 -10.70 -35.87 -1.04
CA GLY A 492 -11.97 -35.50 -0.41
C GLY A 492 -11.91 -34.21 0.39
N SER A 493 -12.97 -33.94 1.15
CA SER A 493 -13.08 -32.73 1.99
C SER A 493 -12.16 -32.79 3.20
N ILE A 494 -12.33 -33.82 4.04
CA ILE A 494 -11.60 -34.01 5.29
C ILE A 494 -11.05 -35.44 5.32
N GLY A 495 -9.76 -35.58 5.64
CA GLY A 495 -9.10 -36.86 5.89
C GLY A 495 -8.71 -37.01 7.36
N THR A 496 -8.59 -38.25 7.83
CA THR A 496 -8.26 -38.58 9.23
C THR A 496 -7.34 -39.81 9.32
N ASN A 497 -6.59 -39.96 10.41
CA ASN A 497 -5.78 -41.15 10.73
C ASN A 497 -6.01 -41.68 12.17
#